data_AF-A0A3A1Y9K6-F1
#
_entry.id   AF-A0A3A1Y9K6-F1
#
_cell.length_a   1.000
_cell.length_b   1.000
_cell.length_c   1.000
_cell.angle_alpha   90.00
_cell.angle_beta   90.00
_cell.angle_gamma   90.00
#
_symmetry.space_group_name_H-M   'P 1'
#
loop_
_entity.id
_entity.type
_entity.pdbx_description
1 polymer ?
#
loop_
_entity_poly.entity_id
_entity_poly.type
_entity_poly.pdbx_seq_one_letter_code
_entity_poly.pdbx_strand_id
1 'polypeptide(L)'
;MFKKLLSSVALIALAASLVACTNNSSSSTSSSSSGSSVQAKLSDTALESNINESIENAYPSNRFPHRVTAVVWEGKTLLIGQALSQELADNIYKVVTQVYGVDQILNQIEVNTRFNPTISSNITDSAITAQVKSRLALTKGIPSTKIKVITQNGVVFLLSKATSEQTETAARVAAIVSGVSAVKIVTLN
;
A
#
# COMPACT_ATOMS: atom_id res chain seq x y z
N MET A 1 -1.75 -49.19 -51.96
CA MET A 1 -0.84 -49.11 -50.80
C MET A 1 -1.08 -47.78 -50.08
N PHE A 2 -1.13 -47.81 -48.75
CA PHE A 2 -1.26 -46.68 -47.80
C PHE A 2 -2.63 -45.99 -47.63
N LYS A 3 -3.59 -46.70 -47.02
CA LYS A 3 -4.60 -46.11 -46.12
C LYS A 3 -4.68 -46.96 -44.84
N LYS A 4 -3.89 -46.58 -43.85
CA LYS A 4 -3.89 -47.00 -42.42
C LYS A 4 -3.62 -45.68 -41.68
N LEU A 5 -4.35 -45.20 -40.68
CA LEU A 5 -5.20 -45.84 -39.70
C LEU A 5 -6.44 -44.96 -39.42
N LEU A 6 -7.63 -45.55 -39.60
CA LEU A 6 -8.83 -45.23 -38.86
C LEU A 6 -8.80 -46.11 -37.60
N SER A 7 -8.85 -45.54 -36.39
CA SER A 7 -9.46 -46.13 -35.18
C SER A 7 -9.01 -45.38 -33.91
N SER A 8 -9.93 -45.26 -32.94
CA SER A 8 -9.75 -44.79 -31.55
C SER A 8 -9.47 -43.28 -31.42
N VAL A 9 -10.23 -42.44 -30.71
CA VAL A 9 -10.94 -42.60 -29.42
C VAL A 9 -12.07 -41.56 -29.43
N ALA A 10 -13.33 -41.97 -29.53
CA ALA A 10 -14.29 -41.94 -28.42
C ALA A 10 -14.27 -40.68 -27.54
N LEU A 11 -15.25 -39.80 -27.77
CA LEU A 11 -16.24 -39.42 -26.77
C LEU A 11 -15.70 -39.10 -25.35
N ILE A 12 -15.49 -37.81 -25.03
CA ILE A 12 -15.92 -37.29 -23.73
C ILE A 12 -16.55 -35.92 -23.98
N ALA A 13 -17.81 -35.86 -23.53
CA ALA A 13 -18.72 -34.74 -23.67
C ALA A 13 -18.21 -33.50 -22.91
N LEU A 14 -18.42 -32.38 -23.59
CA LEU A 14 -18.38 -31.03 -23.05
C LEU A 14 -19.54 -30.85 -22.05
N ALA A 15 -19.33 -31.24 -20.79
CA ALA A 15 -20.24 -30.94 -19.69
C ALA A 15 -19.55 -31.13 -18.32
N ALA A 16 -19.11 -30.03 -17.72
CA ALA A 16 -18.93 -29.88 -16.27
C ALA A 16 -18.94 -28.37 -15.99
N SER A 17 -20.13 -27.78 -15.92
CA SER A 17 -20.83 -27.48 -14.66
C SER A 17 -20.34 -26.16 -14.08
N LEU A 18 -21.12 -25.12 -14.38
CA LEU A 18 -21.20 -23.87 -13.65
C LEU A 18 -21.22 -24.18 -12.15
N VAL A 19 -20.25 -23.64 -11.42
CA VAL A 19 -20.35 -23.57 -9.97
C VAL A 19 -21.45 -22.55 -9.66
N ALA A 20 -22.62 -23.07 -9.33
CA ALA A 20 -23.64 -22.34 -8.61
C ALA A 20 -23.05 -21.94 -7.25
N CYS A 21 -22.94 -20.63 -7.02
CA CYS A 21 -22.71 -20.09 -5.68
C CYS A 21 -23.95 -20.41 -4.82
N THR A 22 -23.95 -21.57 -4.16
CA THR A 22 -24.89 -21.84 -3.09
C THR A 22 -24.46 -21.06 -1.86
N ASN A 23 -25.28 -20.08 -1.48
CA ASN A 23 -25.20 -19.41 -0.18
C ASN A 23 -25.35 -20.43 0.94
N ASN A 24 -24.23 -20.86 1.52
CA ASN A 24 -24.25 -21.51 2.82
C ASN A 24 -24.20 -20.42 3.90
N SER A 25 -25.38 -19.86 4.19
CA SER A 25 -25.62 -19.09 5.42
C SER A 25 -25.65 -20.06 6.60
N SER A 26 -24.49 -20.53 7.03
CA SER A 26 -24.31 -21.09 8.37
C SER A 26 -23.76 -19.99 9.27
N SER A 27 -24.69 -19.40 10.00
CA SER A 27 -24.49 -18.58 11.19
C SER A 27 -23.29 -19.03 12.03
N SER A 28 -22.29 -18.16 12.15
CA SER A 28 -21.57 -17.96 13.40
C SER A 28 -21.89 -16.55 13.87
N THR A 29 -23.05 -16.45 14.51
CA THR A 29 -23.44 -15.33 15.34
C THR A 29 -22.52 -15.34 16.56
N SER A 30 -21.47 -14.52 16.53
CA SER A 30 -20.85 -13.99 17.75
C SER A 30 -21.20 -12.51 17.84
N SER A 31 -22.50 -12.23 17.96
CA SER A 31 -22.97 -10.98 18.55
C SER A 31 -22.75 -11.06 20.05
N SER A 32 -21.55 -10.74 20.50
CA SER A 32 -21.32 -10.33 21.88
C SER A 32 -21.58 -8.83 21.97
N SER A 33 -22.86 -8.44 21.94
CA SER A 33 -23.28 -7.15 22.45
C SER A 33 -23.39 -7.28 23.97
N SER A 34 -22.39 -6.79 24.71
CA SER A 34 -22.55 -6.24 26.05
C SER A 34 -21.23 -5.70 26.59
N GLY A 35 -21.25 -4.42 26.95
CA GLY A 35 -20.41 -3.92 28.05
C GLY A 35 -19.34 -2.91 27.67
N SER A 36 -19.70 -1.64 27.81
CA SER A 36 -18.83 -0.51 28.13
C SER A 36 -18.29 0.31 26.96
N SER A 37 -18.64 1.60 27.01
CA SER A 37 -17.99 2.73 26.35
C SER A 37 -16.46 2.63 26.40
N VAL A 38 -15.83 2.15 25.34
CA VAL A 38 -14.38 2.04 25.19
C VAL A 38 -14.06 2.25 23.72
N GLN A 39 -13.33 3.34 23.41
CA GLN A 39 -12.81 3.74 22.10
C GLN A 39 -12.73 2.59 21.09
N ALA A 40 -13.51 2.67 20.01
CA ALA A 40 -13.28 1.84 18.84
C ALA A 40 -11.88 2.18 18.31
N LYS A 41 -10.92 1.31 18.56
CA LYS A 41 -9.59 1.36 17.94
C LYS A 41 -9.85 1.21 16.43
N LEU A 42 -9.88 2.32 15.70
CA LEU A 42 -9.99 2.29 14.25
C LEU A 42 -8.90 1.34 13.73
N SER A 43 -9.28 0.39 12.88
CA SER A 43 -8.29 -0.38 12.12
C SER A 43 -7.40 0.61 11.37
N ASP A 44 -6.08 0.42 11.38
CA ASP A 44 -5.13 1.25 10.61
C ASP A 44 -5.61 1.46 9.16
N THR A 45 -6.21 0.44 8.55
CA THR A 45 -6.79 0.51 7.21
C THR A 45 -7.97 1.48 7.12
N ALA A 46 -8.86 1.46 8.11
CA ALA A 46 -10.01 2.37 8.16
C ALA A 46 -9.56 3.82 8.40
N LEU A 47 -8.57 4.00 9.28
CA LEU A 47 -7.96 5.30 9.53
C LEU A 47 -7.25 5.82 8.25
N GLU A 48 -6.46 4.98 7.58
CA GLU A 48 -5.80 5.31 6.31
C GLU A 48 -6.81 5.76 5.25
N SER A 49 -7.91 5.02 5.09
CA SER A 49 -8.97 5.39 4.14
C SER A 49 -9.61 6.73 4.51
N ASN A 50 -9.95 6.94 5.79
CA ASN A 50 -10.57 8.17 6.26
C ASN A 50 -9.66 9.39 6.07
N ILE A 51 -8.35 9.24 6.34
CA ILE A 51 -7.37 10.30 6.12
C ILE A 51 -7.29 10.65 4.63
N ASN A 52 -7.11 9.65 3.76
CA ASN A 52 -7.00 9.89 2.32
C ASN A 52 -8.27 10.53 1.74
N GLU A 53 -9.45 10.10 2.21
CA GLU A 53 -10.73 10.72 1.86
C GLU A 53 -10.82 12.17 2.37
N SER A 54 -10.38 12.44 3.60
CA SER A 54 -10.36 13.80 4.16
C SER A 54 -9.45 14.74 3.36
N ILE A 55 -8.29 14.25 2.91
CA ILE A 55 -7.38 14.99 2.03
C ILE A 55 -8.06 15.31 0.71
N GLU A 56 -8.65 14.32 0.03
CA GLU A 56 -9.28 14.51 -1.28
C GLU A 56 -10.53 15.40 -1.20
N ASN A 57 -11.30 15.32 -0.11
CA ASN A 57 -12.46 16.19 0.11
C ASN A 57 -12.06 17.66 0.36
N ALA A 58 -11.01 17.89 1.14
CA ALA A 58 -10.52 19.24 1.44
C ALA A 58 -9.76 19.85 0.25
N TYR A 59 -8.94 19.05 -0.41
CA TYR A 59 -8.12 19.43 -1.55
C TYR A 59 -8.30 18.43 -2.69
N PRO A 60 -9.38 18.54 -3.49
CA PRO A 60 -9.57 17.68 -4.64
C PRO A 60 -8.39 17.80 -5.61
N SER A 61 -7.78 16.67 -5.94
CA SER A 61 -6.57 16.57 -6.78
C SER A 61 -6.75 17.18 -8.18
N ASN A 62 -8.00 17.22 -8.67
CA ASN A 62 -8.38 17.85 -9.95
C ASN A 62 -8.32 19.39 -9.93
N ARG A 63 -8.50 20.01 -8.76
CA ARG A 63 -8.50 21.47 -8.55
C ARG A 63 -7.20 21.95 -7.93
N PHE A 64 -6.60 21.13 -7.07
CA PHE A 64 -5.34 21.38 -6.40
C PHE A 64 -4.36 20.29 -6.83
N PRO A 65 -3.48 20.56 -7.82
CA PRO A 65 -2.55 19.56 -8.30
C PRO A 65 -1.62 19.05 -7.19
N HIS A 66 -1.92 17.87 -6.69
CA HIS A 66 -1.09 17.13 -5.74
C HIS A 66 -1.25 15.62 -5.98
N ARG A 67 -0.32 14.87 -5.43
CA ARG A 67 -0.40 13.40 -5.34
C ARG A 67 0.11 12.99 -3.98
N VAL A 68 -0.59 13.44 -2.94
CA VAL A 68 -0.30 13.06 -1.56
C VAL A 68 -1.09 11.81 -1.20
N THR A 69 -0.45 10.88 -0.52
CA THR A 69 -1.08 9.67 0.02
C THR A 69 -0.64 9.49 1.46
N ALA A 70 -1.63 9.22 2.32
CA ALA A 70 -1.40 8.81 3.69
C ALA A 70 -1.28 7.29 3.76
N VAL A 71 -0.28 6.82 4.50
CA VAL A 71 -0.10 5.41 4.83
C VAL A 71 -0.08 5.28 6.35
N VAL A 72 -0.94 4.43 6.90
CA VAL A 72 -0.97 4.17 8.34
C VAL A 72 -0.30 2.84 8.61
N TRP A 73 0.54 2.80 9.64
CA TRP A 73 1.14 1.55 10.12
C TRP A 73 1.41 1.63 11.62
N GLU A 74 0.80 0.73 12.38
CA GLU A 74 0.89 0.66 13.83
C GLU A 74 0.49 1.99 14.51
N GLY A 75 -0.61 2.60 14.04
CA GLY A 75 -1.13 3.86 14.56
C GLY A 75 -0.36 5.13 14.16
N LYS A 76 0.76 4.99 13.43
CA LYS A 76 1.52 6.14 12.91
C LYS A 76 1.16 6.42 11.46
N THR A 77 0.99 7.69 11.13
CA THR A 77 0.62 8.16 9.80
C THR A 77 1.85 8.71 9.08
N LEU A 78 2.16 8.16 7.92
CA LEU A 78 3.17 8.68 7.01
C LEU A 78 2.47 9.39 5.85
N LEU A 79 2.74 10.68 5.68
CA LEU A 79 2.30 11.45 4.51
C LEU A 79 3.42 11.49 3.49
N ILE A 80 3.17 10.94 2.32
CA ILE A 80 4.14 10.90 1.21
C ILE A 80 3.53 11.46 -0.05
N GLY A 81 4.38 11.94 -0.94
CA GLY A 81 3.98 12.35 -2.28
C GLY A 81 4.42 13.75 -2.62
N GLN A 82 3.68 14.37 -3.53
CA GLN A 82 4.08 15.65 -4.13
C GLN A 82 2.97 16.68 -4.05
N ALA A 83 3.33 17.90 -3.72
CA ALA A 83 2.44 19.06 -3.75
C ALA A 83 3.09 20.18 -4.59
N LEU A 84 2.27 20.98 -5.26
CA LEU A 84 2.75 22.06 -6.12
C LEU A 84 3.38 23.22 -5.32
N SER A 85 2.99 23.41 -4.06
CA SER A 85 3.43 24.50 -3.19
C SER A 85 3.60 24.05 -1.75
N GLN A 86 4.42 24.77 -0.99
CA GLN A 86 4.59 24.55 0.45
C GLN A 86 3.28 24.79 1.20
N GLU A 87 2.53 25.82 0.81
CA GLU A 87 1.23 26.13 1.41
C GLU A 87 0.25 24.96 1.28
N LEU A 88 0.18 24.32 0.10
CA LEU A 88 -0.68 23.16 -0.10
C LEU A 88 -0.23 21.97 0.75
N ALA A 89 1.08 21.71 0.85
CA ALA A 89 1.62 20.65 1.71
C ALA A 89 1.29 20.89 3.20
N ASP A 90 1.45 22.12 3.68
CA ASP A 90 1.14 22.51 5.06
C ASP A 90 -0.36 22.41 5.37
N ASN A 91 -1.19 22.79 4.41
CA ASN A 91 -2.63 22.71 4.51
C ASN A 91 -3.14 21.26 4.52
N ILE A 92 -2.57 20.39 3.67
CA ILE A 92 -2.85 18.95 3.70
C ILE A 92 -2.44 18.37 5.06
N TYR A 93 -1.25 18.72 5.56
CA TYR A 93 -0.80 18.30 6.89
C TYR A 93 -1.81 18.70 7.99
N LYS A 94 -2.30 19.95 7.98
CA LYS A 94 -3.32 20.41 8.94
C LYS A 94 -4.62 19.62 8.86
N VAL A 95 -5.11 19.30 7.66
CA VAL A 95 -6.32 18.47 7.50
C VAL A 95 -6.12 17.10 8.15
N VAL A 96 -4.96 16.48 7.93
CA VAL A 96 -4.65 15.16 8.50
C VAL A 96 -4.57 15.22 10.03
N THR A 97 -4.04 16.30 10.61
CA THR A 97 -4.00 16.47 12.09
C THR A 97 -5.37 16.57 12.74
N GLN A 98 -6.41 16.93 11.98
CA GLN A 98 -7.79 17.08 12.48
C GLN A 98 -8.59 15.77 12.41
N VAL A 99 -8.07 14.74 11.73
CA VAL A 99 -8.74 13.45 11.61
C VAL A 99 -8.65 12.71 12.93
N TYR A 100 -9.81 12.23 13.41
CA TYR A 100 -9.89 11.47 14.65
C TYR A 100 -9.09 10.17 14.58
N GLY A 101 -8.25 9.92 15.58
CA GLY A 101 -7.43 8.72 15.68
C GLY A 101 -6.02 8.86 15.09
N VAL A 102 -5.70 10.01 14.50
CA VAL A 102 -4.31 10.35 14.12
C VAL A 102 -3.54 10.81 15.36
N ASP A 103 -2.42 10.15 15.65
CA ASP A 103 -1.56 10.48 16.79
C ASP A 103 -0.22 11.07 16.31
N GLN A 104 0.58 10.26 15.61
CA GLN A 104 1.87 10.69 15.07
C GLN A 104 1.82 10.82 13.55
N ILE A 105 2.26 11.97 13.04
CA ILE A 105 2.35 12.23 11.59
C ILE A 105 3.80 12.47 11.21
N LEU A 106 4.28 11.67 10.26
CA LEU A 106 5.57 11.81 9.62
C LEU A 106 5.33 12.46 8.25
N ASN A 107 5.66 13.75 8.13
CA ASN A 107 5.50 14.48 6.88
C ASN A 107 6.71 14.27 5.97
N GLN A 108 6.49 13.63 4.83
CA GLN A 108 7.46 13.40 3.75
C GLN A 108 6.92 13.89 2.40
N ILE A 109 5.98 14.84 2.41
CA ILE A 109 5.49 15.50 1.21
C ILE A 109 6.62 16.34 0.61
N GLU A 110 6.90 16.13 -0.66
CA GLU A 110 7.88 16.89 -1.43
C GLU A 110 7.19 18.02 -2.19
N VAL A 111 7.69 19.24 -2.01
CA VAL A 111 7.21 20.38 -2.79
C VAL A 111 7.94 20.42 -4.12
N ASN A 112 7.19 20.26 -5.20
CA ASN A 112 7.72 20.32 -6.55
C ASN A 112 6.84 21.26 -7.39
N THR A 113 7.36 22.46 -7.66
CA THR A 113 6.67 23.50 -8.43
C THR A 113 6.52 23.17 -9.91
N ARG A 114 7.22 22.13 -10.40
CA ARG A 114 7.10 21.58 -11.76
C ARG A 114 6.34 20.25 -11.79
N PHE A 115 5.68 19.90 -10.69
CA PHE A 115 4.89 18.68 -10.58
C PHE A 115 3.80 18.65 -11.67
N ASN A 116 3.82 17.61 -12.50
CA ASN A 116 2.76 17.32 -13.45
C ASN A 116 2.05 16.02 -13.01
N PRO A 117 0.80 16.10 -12.51
CA PRO A 117 0.06 14.92 -12.06
C PRO A 117 -0.30 13.94 -13.19
N THR A 118 -0.19 14.34 -14.46
CA THR A 118 -0.54 13.52 -15.62
C THR A 118 0.52 12.48 -15.97
N ILE A 119 1.76 12.61 -15.49
CA ILE A 119 2.81 11.61 -15.71
C ILE A 119 2.58 10.44 -14.76
N SER A 120 2.03 9.34 -15.28
CA SER A 120 1.72 8.14 -14.50
C SER A 120 3.02 7.40 -14.11
N SER A 121 3.44 7.50 -12.85
CA SER A 121 4.53 6.69 -12.28
C SER A 121 4.03 5.42 -11.59
N ASN A 122 2.71 5.24 -11.43
CA ASN A 122 2.13 4.18 -10.58
C ASN A 122 2.42 2.76 -11.09
N ILE A 123 2.49 2.57 -12.42
CA ILE A 123 2.83 1.27 -13.02
C ILE A 123 4.29 0.91 -12.71
N THR A 124 5.19 1.89 -12.73
CA THR A 124 6.60 1.70 -12.38
C THR A 124 6.78 1.49 -10.87
N ASP A 125 6.08 2.27 -10.04
CA ASP A 125 6.22 2.23 -8.58
C ASP A 125 5.72 0.91 -7.96
N SER A 126 4.62 0.34 -8.49
CA SER A 126 4.11 -0.97 -8.06
C SER A 126 5.06 -2.11 -8.42
N ALA A 127 5.66 -2.07 -9.62
CA ALA A 127 6.68 -3.02 -10.05
C ALA A 127 7.95 -2.92 -9.20
N ILE A 128 8.44 -1.70 -8.92
CA ILE A 128 9.57 -1.47 -8.01
C ILE A 128 9.24 -2.04 -6.61
N THR A 129 8.06 -1.72 -6.08
CA THR A 129 7.62 -2.21 -4.76
C THR A 129 7.62 -3.75 -4.72
N ALA A 130 7.08 -4.41 -5.75
CA ALA A 130 7.06 -5.87 -5.83
C ALA A 130 8.48 -6.45 -5.89
N GLN A 131 9.38 -5.85 -6.67
CA GLN A 131 10.77 -6.29 -6.76
C GLN A 131 11.52 -6.10 -5.44
N VAL A 132 11.37 -4.95 -4.77
CA VAL A 132 11.96 -4.70 -3.45
C VAL A 132 11.45 -5.72 -2.44
N LYS A 133 10.12 -5.93 -2.35
CA LYS A 133 9.53 -6.92 -1.44
C LYS A 133 10.02 -8.33 -1.72
N SER A 134 10.13 -8.72 -2.99
CA SER A 134 10.65 -10.02 -3.39
C SER A 134 12.11 -10.22 -2.95
N ARG A 135 12.98 -9.22 -3.18
CA ARG A 135 14.39 -9.30 -2.75
C ARG A 135 14.55 -9.32 -1.24
N LEU A 136 13.75 -8.54 -0.50
CA LEU A 136 13.75 -8.57 0.95
C LEU A 136 13.29 -9.93 1.49
N ALA A 137 12.27 -10.55 0.88
CA ALA A 137 11.79 -11.87 1.28
C ALA A 137 12.84 -12.99 1.07
N LEU A 138 13.73 -12.84 0.07
CA LEU A 138 14.84 -13.76 -0.19
C LEU A 138 16.07 -13.45 0.68
N THR A 139 16.11 -12.30 1.36
CA THR A 139 17.24 -11.89 2.19
C THR A 139 17.11 -12.50 3.58
N LYS A 140 18.08 -13.35 3.96
CA LYS A 140 18.10 -13.96 5.30
C LYS A 140 18.33 -12.90 6.38
N GLY A 141 17.68 -13.08 7.53
CA GLY A 141 17.88 -12.22 8.70
C GLY A 141 16.96 -11.00 8.76
N ILE A 142 16.12 -10.75 7.75
CA ILE A 142 15.13 -9.67 7.75
C ILE A 142 13.72 -10.26 7.74
N PRO A 143 12.97 -10.20 8.85
CA PRO A 143 11.59 -10.64 8.86
C PRO A 143 10.71 -9.67 8.05
N SER A 144 10.04 -10.19 7.02
CA SER A 144 9.17 -9.42 6.10
C SER A 144 8.04 -8.67 6.81
N THR A 145 7.64 -9.13 8.00
CA THR A 145 6.59 -8.52 8.83
C THR A 145 7.06 -7.29 9.61
N LYS A 146 8.38 -7.04 9.69
CA LYS A 146 8.95 -5.89 10.41
C LYS A 146 9.26 -4.69 9.53
N ILE A 147 9.13 -4.83 8.21
CA ILE A 147 9.42 -3.74 7.27
C ILE A 147 8.27 -3.62 6.28
N LYS A 148 7.53 -2.51 6.35
CA LYS A 148 6.54 -2.13 5.33
C LYS A 148 7.26 -1.33 4.25
N VAL A 149 7.15 -1.79 3.01
CA VAL A 149 7.75 -1.13 1.84
C VAL A 149 6.66 -0.42 1.07
N ILE A 150 6.86 0.88 0.84
CA ILE A 150 6.02 1.74 -0.01
C ILE A 150 6.93 2.43 -1.02
N THR A 151 6.51 2.54 -2.27
CA THR A 151 7.27 3.27 -3.30
C THR A 151 6.40 4.34 -3.92
N GLN A 152 6.95 5.53 -4.09
CA GLN A 152 6.28 6.61 -4.79
C GLN A 152 7.30 7.42 -5.59
N ASN A 153 7.05 7.58 -6.89
CA ASN A 153 7.91 8.30 -7.82
C ASN A 153 9.37 7.81 -7.81
N GLY A 154 9.57 6.48 -7.76
CA GLY A 154 10.89 5.86 -7.64
C GLY A 154 11.58 6.01 -6.28
N VAL A 155 10.98 6.72 -5.31
CA VAL A 155 11.49 6.79 -3.94
C VAL A 155 10.87 5.67 -3.11
N VAL A 156 11.72 4.82 -2.52
CA VAL A 156 11.30 3.72 -1.65
C VAL A 156 11.33 4.16 -0.20
N PHE A 157 10.18 4.11 0.45
CA PHE A 157 10.00 4.35 1.87
C PHE A 157 9.98 2.99 2.61
N LEU A 158 10.94 2.80 3.50
CA LEU A 158 11.04 1.63 4.37
C LEU A 158 10.56 2.02 5.75
N LEU A 159 9.31 1.68 6.07
CA LEU A 159 8.82 1.83 7.43
C LEU A 159 9.29 0.60 8.22
N SER A 160 10.17 0.81 9.20
CA SER A 160 10.85 -0.27 9.90
C SER A 160 10.60 -0.23 11.40
N LYS A 161 10.37 -1.43 11.96
CA LYS A 161 10.49 -1.76 13.39
C LYS A 161 11.58 -2.81 13.65
N ALA A 162 12.42 -3.05 12.64
CA ALA A 162 13.56 -3.95 12.74
C ALA A 162 14.73 -3.26 13.44
N THR A 163 15.79 -4.01 13.76
CA THR A 163 17.01 -3.39 14.31
C THR A 163 17.66 -2.46 13.29
N SER A 164 18.53 -1.56 13.73
CA SER A 164 19.26 -0.66 12.82
C SER A 164 20.03 -1.45 11.74
N GLU A 165 20.69 -2.55 12.12
CA GLU A 165 21.42 -3.42 11.19
C GLU A 165 20.50 -4.07 10.14
N GLN A 166 19.34 -4.57 10.57
CA GLN A 166 18.35 -5.16 9.67
C GLN A 166 17.77 -4.13 8.71
N THR A 167 17.49 -2.93 9.21
CA THR A 167 16.93 -1.82 8.44
C THR A 167 17.93 -1.30 7.41
N GLU A 168 19.20 -1.17 7.80
CA GLU A 168 20.27 -0.76 6.88
C GLU A 168 20.50 -1.80 5.79
N THR A 169 20.46 -3.10 6.15
CA THR A 169 20.53 -4.18 5.17
C THR A 169 19.34 -4.13 4.21
N ALA A 170 18.13 -3.90 4.72
CA ALA A 170 16.95 -3.73 3.88
C ALA A 170 17.09 -2.53 2.93
N ALA A 171 17.64 -1.42 3.41
CA ALA A 171 17.90 -0.24 2.59
C ALA A 171 18.91 -0.51 1.47
N ARG A 172 19.99 -1.24 1.75
CA ARG A 172 20.95 -1.68 0.73
C ARG A 172 20.30 -2.58 -0.33
N VAL A 173 19.45 -3.51 0.10
CA VAL A 173 18.71 -4.41 -0.82
C VAL A 173 17.71 -3.64 -1.68
N ALA A 174 17.02 -2.64 -1.11
CA ALA A 174 16.12 -1.78 -1.87
C ALA A 174 16.87 -0.91 -2.88
N ALA A 175 18.02 -0.35 -2.50
CA ALA A 175 18.79 0.57 -3.33
C ALA A 175 19.32 -0.05 -4.63
N ILE A 176 19.53 -1.37 -4.68
CA ILE A 176 20.02 -2.07 -5.88
C ILE A 176 18.90 -2.46 -6.86
N VAL A 177 17.63 -2.18 -6.54
CA VAL A 177 16.51 -2.47 -7.43
C VAL A 177 16.47 -1.43 -8.55
N SER A 178 16.29 -1.92 -9.79
CA SER A 178 16.23 -1.05 -10.97
C SER A 178 15.05 -0.07 -10.87
N GLY A 179 15.31 1.20 -11.15
CA GLY A 179 14.30 2.26 -11.09
C GLY A 179 14.13 2.89 -9.70
N VAL A 180 14.88 2.45 -8.69
CA VAL A 180 14.92 3.15 -7.40
C VAL A 180 15.78 4.40 -7.53
N SER A 181 15.17 5.55 -7.29
CA SER A 181 15.83 6.86 -7.29
C SER A 181 16.46 7.18 -5.93
N ALA A 182 15.78 6.82 -4.84
CA ALA A 182 16.24 7.03 -3.47
C ALA A 182 15.57 6.06 -2.50
N VAL A 183 16.21 5.82 -1.35
CA VAL A 183 15.65 5.02 -0.26
C VAL A 183 15.58 5.90 0.99
N LYS A 184 14.40 6.00 1.59
CA LYS A 184 14.15 6.71 2.85
C LYS A 184 13.73 5.72 3.92
N ILE A 185 14.49 5.67 5.00
CA ILE A 185 14.14 4.88 6.18
C ILE A 185 13.24 5.74 7.06
N VAL A 186 12.09 5.18 7.43
CA VAL A 186 11.14 5.80 8.34
C VAL A 186 11.04 4.89 9.56
N THR A 187 11.66 5.29 10.67
CA THR A 187 11.63 4.50 11.90
C THR A 187 10.40 4.85 12.70
N LEU A 188 9.64 3.82 13.08
CA LEU A 188 8.45 3.94 13.90
C LEU A 188 8.76 3.47 15.33
N ASN A 189 9.62 4.19 16.03
CA ASN A 189 10.03 3.91 17.42
C ASN A 189 9.24 4.73 18.45
#